data_AF-A0A3N8NWG9-F1
#
_entry.id   AF-A0A3N8NWG9-F1
#
_cell.length_a   1.000
_cell.length_b   1.000
_cell.length_c   1.000
_cell.angle_alpha   90.00
_cell.angle_beta   90.00
_cell.angle_gamma   90.00
#
_symmetry.space_group_name_H-M   'P 1'
#
loop_
_entity.id
_entity.type
_entity.pdbx_description
1 polymer ?
#
loop_
_entity_poly.entity_id
_entity_poly.type
_entity_poly.pdbx_seq_one_letter_code
_entity_poly.pdbx_strand_id
1 'polypeptide(L)'
;MIIEEISRWDEIEQSISALRKRVVIDCGHVSVRRDHQGFSFGGRGGPSASTLQTFELGVALRRRLAAEGREATLSLCLSDTSRLLGDSMGRADLVSAIAERRWSAILPSEYLHRLSQDEFDQTTVSLQTRNSNRFSGALKKFKTAASRSGSSEVFYRESGSLLLSSFDGDRLAVTTPFLTECANEDAYYENSDWRNPGYFDREEDIIARPMTRLLRSGFISLYEKSSGILCPATYGGLLLNFDESSDHICIYSRRDDPHIGEKILRGVIAANAVSRDMSRTFLQIVFPEISRIPETSLLDSSRLKRSDMSWARFASALELRDVFSRMEPYVERKNSEDTPA
;
A
#
# COMPACT_ATOMS: atom_id res chain seq x y z
N MET A 1 -5.37 -22.09 -10.85
CA MET A 1 -6.12 -21.18 -11.76
C MET A 1 -5.27 -20.95 -13.01
N ILE A 2 -5.83 -21.13 -14.21
CA ILE A 2 -5.10 -20.79 -15.44
C ILE A 2 -5.25 -19.28 -15.64
N ILE A 3 -4.14 -18.57 -15.89
CA ILE A 3 -4.12 -17.10 -16.04
C ILE A 3 -5.13 -16.63 -17.10
N GLU A 4 -5.27 -17.40 -18.18
CA GLU A 4 -6.16 -17.14 -19.32
C GLU A 4 -7.65 -17.21 -18.96
N GLU A 5 -8.01 -17.81 -17.83
CA GLU A 5 -9.39 -17.87 -17.33
C GLU A 5 -9.79 -16.62 -16.53
N ILE A 6 -8.85 -15.71 -16.27
CA ILE A 6 -9.12 -14.45 -15.57
C ILE A 6 -9.85 -13.50 -16.52
N SER A 7 -11.03 -13.05 -16.11
CA SER A 7 -11.76 -12.01 -16.85
C SER A 7 -10.93 -10.74 -16.95
N ARG A 8 -10.92 -10.10 -18.13
CA ARG A 8 -10.10 -8.91 -18.45
C ARG A 8 -8.59 -9.16 -18.38
N TRP A 9 -8.15 -10.41 -18.62
CA TRP A 9 -6.73 -10.75 -18.68
C TRP A 9 -5.96 -9.86 -19.69
N ASP A 10 -6.52 -9.58 -20.86
CA ASP A 10 -5.88 -8.73 -21.88
C ASP A 10 -5.52 -7.32 -21.35
N GLU A 11 -6.37 -6.74 -20.50
CA GLU A 11 -6.09 -5.44 -19.89
C GLU A 11 -4.99 -5.51 -18.83
N ILE A 12 -4.95 -6.60 -18.06
CA ILE A 12 -3.88 -6.89 -17.10
C ILE A 12 -2.57 -7.07 -17.84
N GLU A 13 -2.58 -7.82 -18.95
CA GLU A 13 -1.42 -8.03 -19.81
C GLU A 13 -0.90 -6.73 -20.41
N GLN A 14 -1.78 -5.88 -20.92
CA GLN A 14 -1.41 -4.55 -21.40
C GLN A 14 -0.77 -3.73 -20.27
N SER A 15 -1.33 -3.77 -19.06
CA SER A 15 -0.79 -3.05 -17.90
C SER A 15 0.60 -3.58 -17.49
N ILE A 16 0.79 -4.91 -17.53
CA ILE A 16 2.08 -5.57 -17.28
C ILE A 16 3.13 -5.15 -18.32
N SER A 17 2.73 -5.02 -19.59
CA SER A 17 3.65 -4.62 -20.66
C SER A 17 4.30 -3.25 -20.40
N ALA A 18 3.58 -2.34 -19.72
CA ALA A 18 4.05 -1.01 -19.36
C ALA A 18 5.06 -0.99 -18.19
N LEU A 19 5.24 -2.12 -17.48
CA LEU A 19 6.19 -2.22 -16.37
C LEU A 19 7.62 -2.39 -16.88
N ARG A 20 8.59 -1.98 -16.07
CA ARG A 20 10.03 -2.13 -16.32
C ARG A 20 10.48 -3.60 -16.30
N LYS A 21 11.76 -3.80 -16.61
CA LYS A 21 12.41 -5.12 -16.58
C LYS A 21 12.43 -5.74 -15.18
N ARG A 22 12.64 -4.95 -14.13
CA ARG A 22 12.60 -5.43 -12.74
C ARG A 22 11.21 -5.24 -12.17
N VAL A 23 10.60 -6.35 -11.72
CA VAL A 23 9.24 -6.36 -11.20
C VAL A 23 9.21 -7.13 -9.89
N VAL A 24 8.60 -6.55 -8.87
CA VAL A 24 8.29 -7.21 -7.60
C VAL A 24 6.82 -7.56 -7.61
N ILE A 25 6.49 -8.84 -7.44
CA ILE A 25 5.11 -9.33 -7.30
C ILE A 25 4.84 -9.58 -5.83
N ASP A 26 4.14 -8.65 -5.20
CA ASP A 26 3.64 -8.73 -3.85
C ASP A 26 2.30 -9.47 -3.82
N CYS A 27 2.36 -10.70 -3.30
CA CYS A 27 1.24 -11.60 -3.18
C CYS A 27 1.45 -12.46 -1.94
N GLY A 28 0.41 -12.72 -1.15
CA GLY A 28 0.55 -13.53 0.06
C GLY A 28 0.99 -12.71 1.28
N HIS A 29 0.02 -12.02 1.86
CA HIS A 29 0.10 -11.51 3.23
C HIS A 29 -0.45 -12.58 4.17
N VAL A 30 0.34 -13.04 5.14
CA VAL A 30 -0.09 -14.08 6.07
C VAL A 30 0.23 -13.69 7.50
N SER A 31 -0.75 -13.86 8.39
CA SER A 31 -0.55 -13.68 9.82
C SER A 31 0.35 -14.77 10.38
N VAL A 32 1.32 -14.38 11.21
CA VAL A 32 2.21 -15.33 11.89
C VAL A 32 1.95 -15.28 13.37
N ARG A 33 1.72 -16.45 13.96
CA ARG A 33 1.57 -16.64 15.39
C ARG A 33 2.66 -17.57 15.89
N ARG A 34 2.94 -17.49 17.19
CA ARG A 34 3.80 -18.47 17.87
C ARG A 34 2.97 -19.27 18.85
N ASP A 35 3.10 -20.58 18.78
CA ASP A 35 2.53 -21.51 19.74
C ASP A 35 3.61 -22.47 20.27
N HIS A 36 3.21 -23.45 21.07
CA HIS A 36 4.13 -24.42 21.67
C HIS A 36 4.84 -25.33 20.65
N GLN A 37 4.35 -25.42 19.41
CA GLN A 37 4.91 -26.25 18.35
C GLN A 37 5.76 -25.46 17.35
N GLY A 38 5.77 -24.13 17.43
CA GLY A 38 6.59 -23.26 16.58
C GLY A 38 5.79 -22.09 16.03
N PHE A 39 6.02 -21.75 14.76
CA PHE A 39 5.24 -20.74 14.06
C PHE A 39 4.00 -21.36 13.41
N SER A 40 2.86 -20.70 13.56
CA SER A 40 1.62 -21.04 12.88
C SER A 40 1.16 -19.87 11.99
N PHE A 41 0.54 -20.20 10.86
CA PHE A 41 0.26 -19.25 9.79
C PHE A 41 -1.23 -19.14 9.47
N GLY A 42 -1.68 -17.93 9.17
CA GLY A 42 -3.05 -17.64 8.75
C GLY A 42 -4.07 -17.68 9.90
N GLY A 43 -5.32 -18.05 9.58
CA GLY A 43 -6.41 -18.20 10.55
C GLY A 43 -6.75 -19.67 10.77
N ARG A 44 -7.07 -20.07 12.02
CA ARG A 44 -7.53 -21.41 12.45
C ARG A 44 -7.20 -22.59 11.49
N GLY A 45 -5.92 -22.79 11.13
CA GLY A 45 -5.49 -23.95 10.32
C GLY A 45 -4.76 -23.66 9.00
N GLY A 46 -4.53 -22.40 8.60
CA GLY A 46 -3.70 -22.08 7.43
C GLY A 46 -4.11 -20.79 6.71
N PRO A 47 -3.52 -20.50 5.54
CA PRO A 47 -3.99 -19.46 4.64
C PRO A 47 -5.41 -19.74 4.14
N SER A 48 -6.20 -18.70 3.87
CA SER A 48 -7.51 -18.87 3.27
C SER A 48 -7.41 -19.32 1.80
N ALA A 49 -8.50 -19.85 1.24
CA ALA A 49 -8.55 -20.24 -0.16
C ALA A 49 -8.26 -19.05 -1.12
N SER A 50 -8.72 -17.84 -0.80
CA SER A 50 -8.45 -16.64 -1.59
C SER A 50 -7.00 -16.18 -1.48
N THR A 51 -6.38 -16.32 -0.32
CA THR A 51 -4.95 -16.07 -0.14
C THR A 51 -4.12 -17.07 -0.96
N LEU A 52 -4.50 -18.35 -0.99
CA LEU A 52 -3.85 -19.35 -1.85
C LEU A 52 -4.02 -19.03 -3.34
N GLN A 53 -5.22 -18.62 -3.77
CA GLN A 53 -5.49 -18.28 -5.16
C GLN A 53 -4.68 -17.08 -5.64
N THR A 54 -4.60 -16.01 -4.83
CA THR A 54 -3.81 -14.81 -5.16
C THR A 54 -2.31 -15.10 -5.17
N PHE A 55 -1.84 -15.95 -4.26
CA PHE A 55 -0.46 -16.44 -4.26
C PHE A 55 -0.16 -17.27 -5.52
N GLU A 56 -1.01 -18.23 -5.90
CA GLU A 56 -0.85 -19.02 -7.13
C GLU A 56 -0.78 -18.14 -8.38
N LEU A 57 -1.61 -17.10 -8.45
CA LEU A 57 -1.54 -16.14 -9.55
C LEU A 57 -0.21 -15.40 -9.56
N GLY A 58 0.27 -14.95 -8.40
CA GLY A 58 1.58 -14.31 -8.29
C GLY A 58 2.71 -15.21 -8.77
N VAL A 59 2.70 -16.49 -8.38
CA VAL A 59 3.67 -17.50 -8.86
C VAL A 59 3.60 -17.66 -10.38
N ALA A 60 2.40 -17.82 -10.93
CA ALA A 60 2.21 -18.00 -12.36
C ALA A 60 2.68 -16.76 -13.16
N LEU A 61 2.38 -15.56 -12.68
CA LEU A 61 2.85 -14.30 -13.26
C LEU A 61 4.37 -14.18 -13.21
N ARG A 62 4.99 -14.49 -12.07
CA ARG A 62 6.45 -14.48 -11.93
C ARG A 62 7.10 -15.37 -12.99
N ARG A 63 6.62 -16.62 -13.13
CA ARG A 63 7.14 -17.57 -14.12
C ARG A 63 6.99 -17.06 -15.55
N ARG A 64 5.84 -16.46 -15.88
CA ARG A 64 5.59 -15.84 -17.18
C ARG A 64 6.56 -14.69 -17.47
N LEU A 65 6.67 -13.72 -16.55
CA LEU A 65 7.58 -12.58 -16.70
C LEU A 65 9.04 -13.05 -16.84
N ALA A 66 9.44 -14.08 -16.09
CA ALA A 66 10.77 -14.67 -16.20
C ALA A 66 11.01 -15.31 -17.59
N ALA A 67 10.01 -15.99 -18.16
CA ALA A 67 10.08 -16.54 -19.51
C ALA A 67 10.20 -15.44 -20.59
N GLU A 68 9.69 -14.24 -20.32
CA GLU A 68 9.86 -13.03 -21.14
C GLU A 68 11.22 -12.32 -20.91
N GLY A 69 12.09 -12.87 -20.05
CA GLY A 69 13.40 -12.29 -19.74
C GLY A 69 13.39 -11.13 -18.74
N ARG A 70 12.29 -10.93 -18.01
CA ARG A 70 12.18 -9.93 -16.93
C ARG A 70 12.73 -10.49 -15.62
N GLU A 71 13.26 -9.60 -14.79
CA GLU A 71 13.73 -9.88 -13.43
C GLU A 71 12.53 -9.80 -12.46
N ALA A 72 11.76 -10.88 -12.37
CA ALA A 72 10.55 -10.96 -11.54
C ALA A 72 10.82 -11.63 -10.18
N THR A 73 10.57 -10.92 -9.09
CA THR A 73 10.76 -11.38 -7.70
C THR A 73 9.41 -11.52 -7.01
N LEU A 74 9.18 -12.61 -6.28
CA LEU A 74 8.02 -12.73 -5.41
C LEU A 74 8.30 -12.06 -4.07
N SER A 75 7.33 -11.32 -3.54
CA SER A 75 7.35 -10.71 -2.21
C SER A 75 6.24 -11.32 -1.37
N LEU A 76 6.61 -11.87 -0.22
CA LEU A 76 5.71 -12.38 0.80
C LEU A 76 5.83 -11.50 2.05
N CYS A 77 4.70 -11.06 2.60
CA CYS A 77 4.68 -10.25 3.81
C CYS A 77 4.09 -11.05 4.97
N LEU A 78 4.86 -11.20 6.04
CA LEU A 78 4.44 -11.84 7.27
C LEU A 78 3.94 -10.78 8.26
N SER A 79 2.67 -10.88 8.69
CA SER A 79 2.13 -10.02 9.75
C SER A 79 2.60 -10.53 11.12
N ASP A 80 3.63 -9.86 11.63
CA ASP A 80 4.37 -10.18 12.87
C ASP A 80 3.97 -9.27 14.04
N THR A 81 2.72 -8.81 14.07
CA THR A 81 2.24 -7.88 15.10
C THR A 81 2.35 -8.48 16.51
N SER A 82 2.61 -7.63 17.52
CA SER A 82 2.87 -8.07 18.90
C SER A 82 1.74 -8.92 19.50
N ARG A 83 0.49 -8.65 19.10
CA ARG A 83 -0.67 -9.45 19.50
C ARG A 83 -0.62 -10.90 19.01
N LEU A 84 0.13 -11.19 17.95
CA LEU A 84 0.18 -12.50 17.31
C LEU A 84 1.41 -13.32 17.74
N LEU A 85 2.56 -12.66 17.95
CA LEU A 85 3.82 -13.33 18.31
C LEU A 85 4.14 -13.34 19.81
N GLY A 86 3.35 -12.66 20.64
CA GLY A 86 3.43 -12.72 22.11
C GLY A 86 4.54 -11.86 22.74
N ASP A 87 5.78 -11.95 22.27
CA ASP A 87 6.94 -11.24 22.86
C ASP A 87 8.07 -10.90 21.86
N SER A 88 9.15 -10.26 22.36
CA SER A 88 10.33 -9.88 21.57
C SER A 88 11.20 -11.05 21.12
N MET A 89 11.19 -12.18 21.83
CA MET A 89 11.94 -13.39 21.47
C MET A 89 11.28 -14.11 20.29
N GLY A 90 9.94 -14.18 20.30
CA GLY A 90 9.07 -14.56 19.18
C GLY A 90 9.53 -13.99 17.85
N ARG A 91 9.70 -12.66 17.84
CA ARG A 91 10.12 -11.92 16.66
C ARG A 91 11.60 -12.14 16.31
N ALA A 92 12.49 -12.19 17.30
CA ALA A 92 13.92 -12.43 17.06
C ALA A 92 14.16 -13.78 16.38
N ASP A 93 13.48 -14.83 16.86
CA ASP A 93 13.56 -16.17 16.26
C ASP A 93 13.03 -16.19 14.83
N LEU A 94 11.93 -15.47 14.55
CA LEU A 94 11.36 -15.36 13.20
C LEU A 94 12.35 -14.65 12.26
N VAL A 95 12.98 -13.57 12.72
CA VAL A 95 14.00 -12.84 11.96
C VAL A 95 15.21 -13.73 11.69
N SER A 96 15.69 -14.50 12.67
CA SER A 96 16.80 -15.44 12.49
C SER A 96 16.44 -16.51 11.46
N ALA A 97 15.24 -17.10 11.58
CA ALA A 97 14.75 -18.12 10.65
C ALA A 97 14.61 -17.61 9.21
N ILE A 98 14.20 -16.34 9.02
CA ILE A 98 14.18 -15.69 7.69
C ILE A 98 15.61 -15.53 7.15
N ALA A 99 16.55 -15.06 7.98
CA ALA A 99 17.95 -14.88 7.57
C ALA A 99 18.63 -16.21 7.22
N GLU A 100 18.32 -17.26 7.98
CA GLU A 100 18.77 -18.65 7.77
C GLU A 100 18.01 -19.39 6.67
N ARG A 101 17.00 -18.73 6.04
CA ARG A 101 16.16 -19.32 4.98
C ARG A 101 15.49 -20.63 5.38
N ARG A 102 15.05 -20.75 6.64
CA ARG A 102 14.35 -21.94 7.15
C ARG A 102 12.89 -21.99 6.69
N TRP A 103 12.65 -21.93 5.38
CA TRP A 103 11.32 -21.74 4.78
C TRP A 103 10.26 -22.71 5.28
N SER A 104 10.61 -23.98 5.49
CA SER A 104 9.70 -25.00 6.04
C SER A 104 9.19 -24.70 7.45
N ALA A 105 9.90 -23.89 8.21
CA ALA A 105 9.50 -23.46 9.55
C ALA A 105 8.75 -22.12 9.56
N ILE A 106 8.89 -21.30 8.51
CA ILE A 106 8.42 -19.90 8.51
C ILE A 106 7.39 -19.56 7.44
N LEU A 107 6.93 -20.55 6.68
CA LEU A 107 5.87 -20.40 5.68
C LEU A 107 4.85 -21.55 5.79
N PRO A 108 3.59 -21.33 5.38
CA PRO A 108 2.59 -22.39 5.25
C PRO A 108 3.05 -23.49 4.29
N SER A 109 2.73 -24.75 4.59
CA SER A 109 3.08 -25.89 3.73
C SER A 109 2.46 -25.76 2.34
N GLU A 110 1.28 -25.15 2.25
CA GLU A 110 0.60 -24.88 0.98
C GLU A 110 1.44 -23.99 0.06
N TYR A 111 2.18 -23.01 0.60
CA TYR A 111 3.07 -22.20 -0.20
C TYR A 111 4.27 -23.02 -0.67
N LEU A 112 4.83 -23.84 0.23
CA LEU A 112 5.99 -24.69 -0.04
C LEU A 112 5.75 -25.67 -1.20
N HIS A 113 4.52 -26.16 -1.36
CA HIS A 113 4.17 -27.07 -2.46
C HIS A 113 4.03 -26.40 -3.82
N ARG A 114 3.98 -25.06 -3.90
CA ARG A 114 3.70 -24.33 -5.15
C ARG A 114 4.95 -23.76 -5.82
N LEU A 115 6.05 -23.65 -5.08
CA LEU A 115 7.33 -23.12 -5.54
C LEU A 115 8.41 -24.21 -5.43
N SER A 116 9.32 -24.25 -6.40
CA SER A 116 10.55 -25.04 -6.24
C SER A 116 11.49 -24.36 -5.23
N GLN A 117 12.50 -25.10 -4.76
CA GLN A 117 13.51 -24.56 -3.85
C GLN A 117 14.22 -23.33 -4.46
N ASP A 118 14.59 -23.39 -5.74
CA ASP A 118 15.23 -22.28 -6.46
C ASP A 118 14.33 -21.04 -6.55
N GLU A 119 13.02 -21.24 -6.72
CA GLU A 119 12.06 -20.13 -6.75
C GLU A 119 11.86 -19.49 -5.37
N PHE A 120 11.94 -20.28 -4.29
CA PHE A 120 11.96 -19.77 -2.92
C PHE A 120 13.19 -18.95 -2.61
N ASP A 121 14.36 -19.39 -3.06
CA ASP A 121 15.61 -18.62 -2.86
C ASP A 121 15.61 -17.27 -3.58
N GLN A 122 14.69 -17.09 -4.54
CA GLN A 122 14.42 -15.85 -5.26
C GLN A 122 13.15 -15.14 -4.77
N THR A 123 12.60 -15.57 -3.63
CA THR A 123 11.45 -14.94 -2.98
C THR A 123 11.93 -14.08 -1.82
N THR A 124 11.43 -12.86 -1.72
CA THR A 124 11.69 -11.96 -0.59
C THR A 124 10.60 -12.16 0.47
N VAL A 125 11.00 -12.53 1.68
CA VAL A 125 10.10 -12.58 2.84
C VAL A 125 10.35 -11.36 3.71
N SER A 126 9.31 -10.54 3.91
CA SER A 126 9.37 -9.31 4.72
C SER A 126 8.44 -9.39 5.93
N LEU A 127 8.71 -8.54 6.93
CA LEU A 127 7.89 -8.41 8.13
C LEU A 127 7.10 -7.10 8.11
N GLN A 128 5.82 -7.16 8.43
CA GLN A 128 4.95 -5.98 8.50
C GLN A 128 5.50 -4.88 9.43
N THR A 129 6.06 -5.25 10.59
CA THR A 129 6.66 -4.27 11.52
C THR A 129 7.90 -3.60 10.94
N ARG A 130 8.75 -4.35 10.22
CA ARG A 130 9.93 -3.80 9.53
C ARG A 130 9.51 -2.81 8.45
N ASN A 131 8.47 -3.14 7.68
CA ASN A 131 7.91 -2.25 6.66
C ASN A 131 7.41 -0.96 7.32
N SER A 132 6.62 -1.09 8.40
CA SER A 132 6.12 0.05 9.16
C SER A 132 7.24 0.96 9.68
N ASN A 133 8.34 0.38 10.18
CA ASN A 133 9.52 1.13 10.66
C ASN A 133 10.22 1.88 9.53
N ARG A 134 10.33 1.28 8.34
CA ARG A 134 10.90 1.93 7.15
C ARG A 134 10.08 3.15 6.76
N PHE A 135 8.75 3.01 6.71
CA PHE A 135 7.87 4.14 6.44
C PHE A 135 7.97 5.22 7.52
N SER A 136 8.00 4.86 8.81
CA SER A 136 8.21 5.82 9.91
C SER A 136 9.52 6.60 9.77
N GLY A 137 10.60 5.94 9.34
CA GLY A 137 11.87 6.59 9.04
C GLY A 137 11.77 7.61 7.92
N ALA A 138 11.08 7.27 6.82
CA ALA A 138 10.83 8.20 5.71
C ALA A 138 9.94 9.37 6.14
N LEU A 139 8.85 9.09 6.87
CA LEU A 139 7.95 10.12 7.40
C LEU A 139 8.68 11.08 8.35
N LYS A 140 9.59 10.60 9.21
CA LYS A 140 10.37 11.47 10.08
C LYS A 140 11.19 12.49 9.26
N LYS A 141 11.85 12.04 8.20
CA LYS A 141 12.58 12.93 7.28
C LYS A 141 11.64 13.92 6.59
N PHE A 142 10.49 13.44 6.14
CA PHE A 142 9.47 14.25 5.47
C PHE A 142 8.92 15.35 6.38
N LYS A 143 8.59 15.02 7.64
CA LYS A 143 8.22 16.00 8.68
C LYS A 143 9.29 17.05 8.90
N THR A 144 10.55 16.63 9.07
CA THR A 144 11.67 17.56 9.25
C THR A 144 11.84 18.49 8.06
N ALA A 145 11.66 18.00 6.83
CA ALA A 145 11.67 18.83 5.64
C ALA A 145 10.52 19.86 5.66
N ALA A 146 9.29 19.41 5.96
CA ALA A 146 8.12 20.30 6.08
C ALA A 146 8.33 21.41 7.10
N SER A 147 8.83 21.10 8.30
CA SER A 147 9.13 22.09 9.33
C SER A 147 10.16 23.13 8.88
N ARG A 148 11.18 22.69 8.13
CA ARG A 148 12.31 23.53 7.70
C ARG A 148 11.97 24.45 6.54
N SER A 149 11.03 24.06 5.69
CA SER A 149 10.63 24.87 4.53
C SER A 149 10.01 26.21 4.93
N GLY A 150 9.50 26.35 6.17
CA GLY A 150 8.92 27.59 6.70
C GLY A 150 7.61 28.05 6.02
N SER A 151 7.22 27.41 4.92
CA SER A 151 5.99 27.64 4.17
C SER A 151 5.54 26.36 3.47
N SER A 152 4.24 26.09 3.54
CA SER A 152 3.57 24.98 2.84
C SER A 152 3.75 25.04 1.33
N GLU A 153 3.83 26.24 0.76
CA GLU A 153 4.06 26.43 -0.67
C GLU A 153 5.46 25.98 -1.09
N VAL A 154 6.48 26.38 -0.33
CA VAL A 154 7.87 25.98 -0.60
C VAL A 154 7.99 24.46 -0.50
N PHE A 155 7.43 23.89 0.56
CA PHE A 155 7.41 22.44 0.75
C PHE A 155 6.68 21.71 -0.39
N TYR A 156 5.53 22.22 -0.83
CA TYR A 156 4.77 21.67 -1.94
C TYR A 156 5.57 21.70 -3.24
N ARG A 157 6.20 22.84 -3.57
CA ARG A 157 7.01 22.98 -4.79
C ARG A 157 8.17 21.98 -4.82
N GLU A 158 8.75 21.66 -3.66
CA GLU A 158 9.85 20.69 -3.56
C GLU A 158 9.40 19.23 -3.57
N SER A 159 8.20 18.93 -3.06
CA SER A 159 7.77 17.54 -2.80
C SER A 159 6.62 17.06 -3.68
N GLY A 160 5.92 17.96 -4.38
CA GLY A 160 4.68 17.66 -5.11
C GLY A 160 3.51 17.24 -4.21
N SER A 161 3.63 17.46 -2.90
CA SER A 161 2.64 17.04 -1.91
C SER A 161 2.61 17.98 -0.71
N LEU A 162 1.60 17.83 0.13
CA LEU A 162 1.47 18.58 1.37
C LEU A 162 1.32 17.62 2.55
N LEU A 163 2.07 17.89 3.61
CA LEU A 163 1.88 17.24 4.90
C LEU A 163 0.83 18.01 5.69
N LEU A 164 -0.15 17.29 6.21
CA LEU A 164 -1.27 17.82 6.98
C LEU A 164 -1.26 17.24 8.39
N SER A 165 -1.79 18.00 9.35
CA SER A 165 -2.13 17.54 10.69
C SER A 165 -3.58 17.86 11.04
N SER A 166 -4.18 17.07 11.92
CA SER A 166 -5.42 17.48 12.59
C SER A 166 -5.15 18.68 13.51
N PHE A 167 -6.21 19.42 13.88
CA PHE A 167 -6.09 20.61 14.74
C PHE A 167 -5.59 20.29 16.16
N ASP A 168 -5.74 19.06 16.65
CA ASP A 168 -5.14 18.58 17.90
C ASP A 168 -3.67 18.15 17.72
N GLY A 169 -3.19 18.01 16.48
CA GLY A 169 -1.84 17.55 16.15
C GLY A 169 -1.64 16.02 16.25
N ASP A 170 -2.69 15.26 16.55
CA ASP A 170 -2.59 13.82 16.83
C ASP A 170 -2.56 12.95 15.58
N ARG A 171 -3.16 13.43 14.49
CA ARG A 171 -3.27 12.72 13.22
C ARG A 171 -2.43 13.42 12.19
N LEU A 172 -1.72 12.62 11.39
CA LEU A 172 -1.00 13.08 10.22
C LEU A 172 -1.68 12.56 8.96
N ALA A 173 -1.72 13.39 7.93
CA ALA A 173 -2.16 12.99 6.61
C ALA A 173 -1.26 13.58 5.53
N VAL A 174 -1.34 13.03 4.34
CA VAL A 174 -0.76 13.63 3.14
C VAL A 174 -1.86 13.93 2.15
N THR A 175 -1.68 15.01 1.40
CA THR A 175 -2.47 15.27 0.21
C THR A 175 -1.56 15.56 -0.98
N THR A 176 -2.03 15.23 -2.18
CA THR A 176 -1.36 15.46 -3.45
C THR A 176 -2.38 16.00 -4.44
N PRO A 177 -1.98 16.70 -5.52
CA PRO A 177 -2.90 17.17 -6.55
C PRO A 177 -3.78 16.03 -7.10
N PHE A 178 -3.18 14.84 -7.27
CA PHE A 178 -3.89 13.64 -7.71
C PHE A 178 -5.13 13.33 -6.87
N LEU A 179 -5.08 13.54 -5.55
CA LEU A 179 -6.22 13.27 -4.65
C LEU A 179 -7.38 14.27 -4.79
N THR A 180 -7.17 15.36 -5.53
CA THR A 180 -8.20 16.36 -5.84
C THR A 180 -8.79 16.18 -7.24
N GLU A 181 -8.23 15.27 -8.05
CA GLU A 181 -8.67 15.00 -9.41
C GLU A 181 -9.84 14.02 -9.41
N CYS A 182 -11.05 14.56 -9.55
CA CYS A 182 -12.29 13.80 -9.44
C CYS A 182 -13.05 13.69 -10.77
N ALA A 183 -12.49 14.20 -11.88
CA ALA A 183 -13.21 14.35 -13.14
C ALA A 183 -13.66 13.00 -13.72
N ASN A 184 -12.86 11.94 -13.57
CA ASN A 184 -13.18 10.61 -14.10
C ASN A 184 -14.31 9.93 -13.31
N GLU A 185 -14.30 10.14 -11.99
CA GLU A 185 -15.32 9.65 -11.07
C GLU A 185 -16.62 10.43 -11.27
N ASP A 186 -16.57 11.77 -11.32
CA ASP A 186 -17.75 12.60 -11.57
C ASP A 186 -18.41 12.25 -12.91
N ALA A 187 -17.61 12.00 -13.95
CA ALA A 187 -18.13 11.57 -15.25
C ALA A 187 -18.75 10.17 -15.21
N TYR A 188 -18.25 9.26 -14.35
CA TYR A 188 -18.79 7.91 -14.21
C TYR A 188 -20.09 7.88 -13.40
N TYR A 189 -20.16 8.64 -12.31
CA TYR A 189 -21.36 8.75 -11.49
C TYR A 189 -22.38 9.74 -12.04
N GLU A 190 -22.01 10.51 -13.07
CA GLU A 190 -22.79 11.61 -13.66
C GLU A 190 -23.18 12.71 -12.65
N ASN A 191 -22.50 12.75 -11.50
CA ASN A 191 -22.72 13.70 -10.42
C ASN A 191 -21.51 13.71 -9.47
N SER A 192 -21.59 14.52 -8.40
CA SER A 192 -20.56 14.61 -7.37
C SER A 192 -20.99 14.03 -6.00
N ASP A 193 -22.14 13.36 -5.94
CA ASP A 193 -22.72 12.85 -4.69
C ASP A 193 -21.91 11.70 -4.09
N TRP A 194 -21.16 10.98 -4.92
CA TRP A 194 -20.21 9.95 -4.50
C TRP A 194 -19.14 10.46 -3.53
N ARG A 195 -18.91 11.77 -3.49
CA ARG A 195 -17.96 12.43 -2.58
C ARG A 195 -18.50 12.50 -1.14
N ASN A 196 -19.80 12.37 -0.95
CA ASN A 196 -20.42 12.41 0.38
C ASN A 196 -19.93 11.23 1.23
N PRO A 197 -19.56 11.45 2.51
CA PRO A 197 -19.11 10.37 3.38
C PRO A 197 -20.12 9.22 3.54
N GLY A 198 -21.41 9.53 3.44
CA GLY A 198 -22.51 8.55 3.53
C GLY A 198 -22.82 7.80 2.23
N TYR A 199 -22.11 8.06 1.12
CA TYR A 199 -22.34 7.37 -0.14
C TYR A 199 -21.93 5.90 -0.04
N PHE A 200 -22.81 5.02 -0.48
CA PHE A 200 -22.59 3.58 -0.52
C PHE A 200 -22.03 3.18 -1.90
N ASP A 201 -20.81 2.64 -1.94
CA ASP A 201 -20.26 2.08 -3.18
C ASP A 201 -20.76 0.65 -3.38
N ARG A 202 -21.32 0.38 -4.57
CA ARG A 202 -21.56 -1.00 -5.01
C ARG A 202 -20.24 -1.62 -5.43
N GLU A 203 -20.17 -2.95 -5.40
CA GLU A 203 -18.98 -3.68 -5.86
C GLU A 203 -18.62 -3.34 -7.32
N GLU A 204 -19.64 -3.22 -8.17
CA GLU A 204 -19.52 -2.81 -9.58
C GLU A 204 -18.83 -1.45 -9.73
N ASP A 205 -19.22 -0.49 -8.88
CA ASP A 205 -18.68 0.86 -8.89
C ASP A 205 -17.20 0.85 -8.49
N ILE A 206 -16.82 0.02 -7.51
CA ILE A 206 -15.43 -0.14 -7.08
C ILE A 206 -14.58 -0.84 -8.14
N ILE A 207 -15.13 -1.84 -8.83
CA ILE A 207 -14.43 -2.50 -9.94
C ILE A 207 -14.17 -1.50 -11.07
N ALA A 208 -15.15 -0.67 -11.41
CA ALA A 208 -15.05 0.32 -12.48
C ALA A 208 -14.22 1.56 -12.10
N ARG A 209 -14.32 1.98 -10.83
CA ARG A 209 -13.63 3.15 -10.25
C ARG A 209 -12.97 2.79 -8.90
N PRO A 210 -11.84 2.07 -8.93
CA PRO A 210 -11.11 1.66 -7.72
C PRO A 210 -10.66 2.81 -6.82
N MET A 211 -10.49 4.00 -7.41
CA MET A 211 -10.04 5.21 -6.73
C MET A 211 -11.15 5.95 -5.99
N THR A 212 -12.43 5.65 -6.22
CA THR A 212 -13.57 6.44 -5.69
C THR A 212 -13.43 6.69 -4.19
N ARG A 213 -13.33 5.61 -3.39
CA ARG A 213 -13.24 5.71 -1.92
C ARG A 213 -12.01 6.45 -1.42
N LEU A 214 -10.91 6.36 -2.16
CA LEU A 214 -9.67 7.07 -1.85
C LEU A 214 -9.83 8.57 -2.10
N LEU A 215 -10.41 8.95 -3.23
CA LEU A 215 -10.52 10.35 -3.65
C LEU A 215 -11.49 11.13 -2.78
N ARG A 216 -12.53 10.50 -2.20
CA ARG A 216 -13.57 11.16 -1.38
C ARG A 216 -13.08 12.17 -0.35
N SER A 217 -11.99 11.91 0.36
CA SER A 217 -11.48 12.82 1.40
C SER A 217 -10.59 13.94 0.87
N GLY A 218 -9.94 13.76 -0.28
CA GLY A 218 -8.90 14.66 -0.78
C GLY A 218 -7.56 14.55 -0.05
N PHE A 219 -7.44 13.62 0.92
CA PHE A 219 -6.20 13.36 1.66
C PHE A 219 -6.16 11.91 2.18
N ILE A 220 -4.96 11.42 2.48
CA ILE A 220 -4.71 10.10 3.07
C ILE A 220 -4.17 10.27 4.48
N SER A 221 -4.92 9.81 5.48
CA SER A 221 -4.43 9.67 6.85
C SER A 221 -3.28 8.67 6.90
N LEU A 222 -2.12 9.08 7.40
CA LEU A 222 -0.91 8.27 7.49
C LEU A 222 -0.86 7.38 8.74
N TYR A 223 -1.43 7.86 9.85
CA TYR A 223 -1.50 7.15 11.13
C TYR A 223 -2.71 7.64 11.93
N GLU A 224 -3.51 6.72 12.48
CA GLU A 224 -4.31 6.97 13.68
C GLU A 224 -3.56 6.39 14.87
N LYS A 225 -2.94 7.25 15.70
CA LYS A 225 -2.21 6.83 16.91
C LYS A 225 -3.09 6.04 17.89
N SER A 226 -4.41 6.24 17.85
CA SER A 226 -5.35 5.69 18.83
C SER A 226 -6.04 4.37 18.43
N SER A 227 -6.01 3.95 17.16
CA SER A 227 -6.82 2.80 16.67
C SER A 227 -6.01 1.65 16.05
N GLY A 228 -4.70 1.79 15.85
CA GLY A 228 -3.84 0.68 15.42
C GLY A 228 -3.99 0.28 13.94
N ILE A 229 -4.57 1.12 13.09
CA ILE A 229 -4.65 0.84 11.65
C ILE A 229 -3.40 1.41 10.94
N LEU A 230 -2.46 0.50 10.67
CA LEU A 230 -1.13 0.72 10.07
C LEU A 230 -1.11 0.61 8.53
N CYS A 231 -2.22 0.81 7.83
CA CYS A 231 -2.32 0.35 6.44
C CYS A 231 -1.41 1.09 5.45
N PRO A 232 -1.38 2.44 5.39
CA PRO A 232 -0.46 3.14 4.49
C PRO A 232 1.00 2.92 4.89
N ALA A 233 1.29 2.83 6.19
CA ALA A 233 2.64 2.62 6.70
C ALA A 233 3.19 1.22 6.37
N THR A 234 2.34 0.19 6.44
CA THR A 234 2.74 -1.18 6.12
C THR A 234 3.03 -1.32 4.63
N TYR A 235 2.09 -0.86 3.79
CA TYR A 235 2.22 -1.02 2.35
C TYR A 235 3.23 -0.05 1.75
N GLY A 236 3.16 1.23 2.13
CA GLY A 236 4.17 2.21 1.73
C GLY A 236 5.56 1.82 2.21
N GLY A 237 5.67 1.26 3.42
CA GLY A 237 6.92 0.73 3.95
C GLY A 237 7.47 -0.48 3.20
N LEU A 238 6.59 -1.35 2.69
CA LEU A 238 6.97 -2.48 1.84
C LEU A 238 7.61 -1.96 0.55
N LEU A 239 6.98 -0.99 -0.12
CA LEU A 239 7.52 -0.40 -1.36
C LEU A 239 8.91 0.23 -1.14
N LEU A 240 9.13 0.83 0.03
CA LEU A 240 10.40 1.41 0.43
C LEU A 240 11.49 0.39 0.79
N ASN A 241 11.19 -0.92 0.83
CA ASN A 241 12.21 -1.95 1.00
C ASN A 241 12.92 -2.32 -0.30
N PHE A 242 12.28 -2.11 -1.44
CA PHE A 242 12.81 -2.50 -2.74
C PHE A 242 13.58 -1.34 -3.38
N ASP A 243 14.45 -1.65 -4.35
CA ASP A 243 15.19 -0.65 -5.12
C ASP A 243 14.27 0.14 -6.06
N GLU A 244 14.52 1.44 -6.25
CA GLU A 244 13.66 2.36 -7.04
C GLU A 244 13.51 1.96 -8.51
N SER A 245 14.42 1.15 -9.05
CA SER A 245 14.30 0.62 -10.42
C SER A 245 13.22 -0.46 -10.58
N SER A 246 12.65 -0.98 -9.49
CA SER A 246 11.65 -2.05 -9.54
C SER A 246 10.21 -1.53 -9.53
N ASP A 247 9.43 -1.95 -10.51
CA ASP A 247 7.97 -1.76 -10.55
C ASP A 247 7.25 -2.86 -9.76
N HIS A 248 5.96 -2.67 -9.45
CA HIS A 248 5.24 -3.52 -8.48
C HIS A 248 3.91 -4.08 -9.01
N ILE A 249 3.83 -5.42 -8.97
CA ILE A 249 2.70 -6.36 -9.04
C ILE A 249 1.98 -6.55 -7.71
N CYS A 250 0.73 -6.16 -7.49
CA CYS A 250 0.09 -6.34 -6.17
C CYS A 250 -1.23 -7.08 -6.29
N ILE A 251 -1.31 -8.27 -5.68
CA ILE A 251 -2.35 -9.25 -5.97
C ILE A 251 -3.01 -9.71 -4.68
N TYR A 252 -4.28 -9.35 -4.51
CA TYR A 252 -5.01 -9.59 -3.27
C TYR A 252 -6.50 -9.88 -3.51
N SER A 253 -7.22 -10.24 -2.45
CA SER A 253 -8.66 -10.49 -2.51
C SER A 253 -9.40 -9.74 -1.42
N ARG A 254 -10.55 -9.16 -1.77
CA ARG A 254 -11.47 -8.52 -0.83
C ARG A 254 -12.14 -9.50 0.13
N ARG A 255 -12.10 -10.81 -0.16
CA ARG A 255 -12.57 -11.87 0.76
C ARG A 255 -11.75 -11.96 2.04
N ASP A 256 -10.46 -11.64 1.96
CA ASP A 256 -9.56 -11.64 3.12
C ASP A 256 -9.57 -10.30 3.85
N ASP A 257 -9.76 -9.21 3.09
CA ASP A 257 -9.83 -7.85 3.61
C ASP A 257 -10.68 -6.98 2.67
N PRO A 258 -11.92 -6.63 3.05
CA PRO A 258 -12.85 -5.88 2.19
C PRO A 258 -12.35 -4.51 1.75
N HIS A 259 -11.29 -3.99 2.37
CA HIS A 259 -10.69 -2.68 2.09
C HIS A 259 -9.27 -2.76 1.52
N ILE A 260 -8.83 -3.94 1.06
CA ILE A 260 -7.43 -4.16 0.67
C ILE A 260 -6.99 -3.28 -0.51
N GLY A 261 -7.83 -3.09 -1.51
CA GLY A 261 -7.52 -2.22 -2.65
C GLY A 261 -7.23 -0.79 -2.19
N GLU A 262 -8.09 -0.23 -1.34
CA GLU A 262 -7.91 1.11 -0.81
C GLU A 262 -6.65 1.22 0.07
N LYS A 263 -6.34 0.19 0.86
CA LYS A 263 -5.14 0.16 1.72
C LYS A 263 -3.85 0.18 0.90
N ILE A 264 -3.82 -0.61 -0.17
CA ILE A 264 -2.72 -0.67 -1.13
C ILE A 264 -2.51 0.70 -1.78
N LEU A 265 -3.56 1.25 -2.39
CA LEU A 265 -3.51 2.55 -3.08
C LEU A 265 -3.07 3.68 -2.15
N ARG A 266 -3.60 3.70 -0.92
CA ARG A 266 -3.18 4.66 0.12
C ARG A 266 -1.69 4.54 0.42
N GLY A 267 -1.16 3.32 0.52
CA GLY A 267 0.26 3.07 0.75
C GLY A 267 1.16 3.51 -0.40
N VAL A 268 0.75 3.25 -1.65
CA VAL A 268 1.47 3.69 -2.86
C VAL A 268 1.59 5.20 -2.91
N ILE A 269 0.49 5.91 -2.69
CA ILE A 269 0.46 7.38 -2.72
C ILE A 269 1.22 7.96 -1.54
N ALA A 270 1.05 7.39 -0.34
CA ALA A 270 1.78 7.80 0.84
C ALA A 270 3.30 7.63 0.66
N ALA A 271 3.76 6.50 0.11
CA ALA A 271 5.17 6.26 -0.17
C ALA A 271 5.73 7.27 -1.19
N ASN A 272 4.98 7.54 -2.27
CA ASN A 272 5.36 8.53 -3.27
C ASN A 272 5.42 9.96 -2.70
N ALA A 273 4.53 10.31 -1.77
CA ALA A 273 4.54 11.61 -1.12
C ALA A 273 5.76 11.75 -0.18
N VAL A 274 6.02 10.74 0.67
CA VAL A 274 7.10 10.83 1.67
C VAL A 274 8.50 10.56 1.10
N SER A 275 8.60 9.94 -0.09
CA SER A 275 9.87 9.64 -0.77
C SER A 275 9.98 10.37 -2.11
N ARG A 276 10.82 11.41 -2.14
CA ARG A 276 11.01 12.31 -3.29
C ARG A 276 11.52 11.57 -4.53
N ASP A 277 12.42 10.61 -4.35
CA ASP A 277 13.11 9.92 -5.46
C ASP A 277 12.32 8.73 -6.02
N MET A 278 11.24 8.32 -5.33
CA MET A 278 10.41 7.21 -5.76
C MET A 278 9.80 7.48 -7.14
N SER A 279 10.23 6.70 -8.13
CA SER A 279 9.72 6.69 -9.49
C SER A 279 9.41 5.26 -9.88
N ARG A 280 8.16 4.82 -9.79
CA ARG A 280 7.74 3.45 -10.08
C ARG A 280 6.36 3.41 -10.68
N THR A 281 6.15 2.41 -11.53
CA THR A 281 4.82 1.98 -11.94
C THR A 281 4.32 0.88 -11.00
N PHE A 282 3.05 0.97 -10.67
CA PHE A 282 2.36 0.13 -9.73
C PHE A 282 1.08 -0.39 -10.37
N LEU A 283 0.90 -1.71 -10.37
CA LEU A 283 -0.30 -2.39 -10.83
C LEU A 283 -0.96 -3.12 -9.66
N GLN A 284 -2.19 -2.73 -9.35
CA GLN A 284 -3.08 -3.48 -8.47
C GLN A 284 -3.94 -4.45 -9.28
N ILE A 285 -4.07 -5.68 -8.77
CA ILE A 285 -5.04 -6.68 -9.21
C ILE A 285 -5.73 -7.20 -7.95
N VAL A 286 -6.97 -6.78 -7.73
CA VAL A 286 -7.75 -7.17 -6.54
C VAL A 286 -8.97 -7.98 -6.97
N PHE A 287 -9.09 -9.20 -6.45
CA PHE A 287 -10.27 -10.01 -6.67
C PHE A 287 -11.39 -9.57 -5.72
N PRO A 288 -12.55 -9.14 -6.26
CA PRO A 288 -13.69 -8.75 -5.44
C PRO A 288 -14.29 -9.95 -4.68
N GLU A 289 -15.25 -9.68 -3.80
CA GLU A 289 -15.83 -10.70 -2.93
C GLU A 289 -16.77 -11.62 -3.72
N ILE A 290 -17.64 -11.02 -4.54
CA ILE A 290 -18.71 -11.69 -5.27
C ILE A 290 -18.33 -11.88 -6.74
N SER A 291 -17.93 -10.80 -7.43
CA SER A 291 -17.61 -10.82 -8.86
C SER A 291 -16.34 -11.65 -9.18
N ARG A 292 -16.28 -12.15 -10.42
CA ARG A 292 -15.05 -12.78 -10.97
C ARG A 292 -14.18 -11.81 -11.74
N ILE A 293 -14.67 -10.59 -11.96
CA ILE A 293 -13.95 -9.57 -12.70
C ILE A 293 -13.01 -8.84 -11.73
N PRO A 294 -11.68 -8.91 -11.92
CA PRO A 294 -10.75 -8.23 -11.04
C PRO A 294 -10.87 -6.71 -11.14
N GLU A 295 -10.71 -6.06 -10.00
CA GLU A 295 -10.44 -4.63 -9.88
C GLU A 295 -8.97 -4.38 -10.25
N THR A 296 -8.72 -3.55 -11.26
CA THR A 296 -7.36 -3.24 -11.71
C THR A 296 -7.05 -1.75 -11.59
N SER A 297 -5.83 -1.41 -11.21
CA SER A 297 -5.39 -0.01 -11.16
C SER A 297 -3.92 0.12 -11.51
N LEU A 298 -3.61 0.95 -12.50
CA LEU A 298 -2.25 1.28 -12.90
C LEU A 298 -1.91 2.72 -12.48
N LEU A 299 -0.97 2.86 -11.55
CA LEU A 299 -0.48 4.13 -11.06
C LEU A 299 1.01 4.27 -11.36
N ASP A 300 1.41 5.42 -11.90
CA ASP A 300 2.82 5.79 -12.05
C ASP A 300 3.09 7.02 -11.17
N SER A 301 4.26 7.07 -10.55
CA SER A 301 4.76 8.20 -9.77
C SER A 301 4.58 9.55 -10.46
N SER A 302 4.72 9.62 -11.79
CA SER A 302 4.50 10.86 -12.55
C SER A 302 3.07 11.41 -12.38
N ARG A 303 2.07 10.52 -12.39
CA ARG A 303 0.66 10.86 -12.19
C ARG A 303 0.36 11.29 -10.75
N LEU A 304 1.15 10.82 -9.78
CA LEU A 304 0.92 11.12 -8.35
C LEU A 304 1.53 12.45 -7.92
N LYS A 305 2.69 12.83 -8.47
CA LYS A 305 3.46 14.01 -8.05
C LYS A 305 3.07 15.31 -8.77
N ARG A 306 2.35 15.23 -9.91
CA ARG A 306 1.71 16.37 -10.64
C ARG A 306 2.43 17.72 -10.51
N SER A 307 3.68 17.76 -10.94
CA SER A 307 4.51 18.98 -10.86
C SER A 307 3.99 20.14 -11.74
N ASP A 308 2.96 19.88 -12.55
CA ASP A 308 2.30 20.84 -13.42
C ASP A 308 1.24 21.70 -12.70
N MET A 309 0.74 21.29 -11.52
CA MET A 309 -0.24 22.07 -10.76
C MET A 309 0.44 23.11 -9.88
N SER A 310 0.11 24.39 -10.04
CA SER A 310 0.61 25.46 -9.18
C SER A 310 0.06 25.36 -7.76
N TRP A 311 0.81 25.88 -6.78
CA TRP A 311 0.36 25.92 -5.37
C TRP A 311 -1.02 26.58 -5.22
N ALA A 312 -1.24 27.74 -5.84
CA ALA A 312 -2.52 28.45 -5.74
C ALA A 312 -3.70 27.59 -6.23
N ARG A 313 -3.54 26.91 -7.38
CA ARG A 313 -4.57 26.00 -7.90
C ARG A 313 -4.80 24.82 -6.97
N PHE A 314 -3.72 24.25 -6.41
CA PHE A 314 -3.82 23.12 -5.49
C PHE A 314 -4.49 23.53 -4.18
N ALA A 315 -4.11 24.65 -3.57
CA ALA A 315 -4.71 25.18 -2.36
C ALA A 315 -6.21 25.46 -2.56
N SER A 316 -6.61 26.11 -3.66
CA SER A 316 -8.02 26.32 -3.98
C SER A 316 -8.77 25.00 -4.19
N ALA A 317 -8.14 23.98 -4.79
CA ALA A 317 -8.76 22.66 -4.91
C ALA A 317 -8.97 22.01 -3.53
N LEU A 318 -8.03 22.15 -2.59
CA LEU A 318 -8.17 21.65 -1.22
C LEU A 318 -9.29 22.37 -0.44
N GLU A 319 -9.42 23.69 -0.63
CA GLU A 319 -10.52 24.50 -0.07
C GLU A 319 -11.88 24.04 -0.59
N LEU A 320 -12.02 23.89 -1.91
CA LEU A 320 -13.26 23.39 -2.54
C LEU A 320 -13.64 21.98 -2.09
N ARG A 321 -12.63 21.20 -1.68
CA ARG A 321 -12.77 19.83 -1.18
C ARG A 321 -12.94 19.78 0.34
N ASP A 322 -13.07 20.93 0.98
CA ASP A 322 -13.25 21.08 2.42
C ASP A 322 -12.18 20.30 3.21
N VAL A 323 -10.93 20.34 2.73
CA VAL A 323 -9.81 19.68 3.42
C VAL A 323 -9.38 20.52 4.62
N PHE A 324 -9.33 21.84 4.45
CA PHE A 324 -8.86 22.76 5.50
C PHE A 324 -9.85 22.96 6.66
N SER A 325 -11.09 22.49 6.53
CA SER A 325 -12.02 22.41 7.68
C SER A 325 -11.74 21.22 8.59
N ARG A 326 -10.94 20.25 8.14
CA ARG A 326 -10.66 18.98 8.84
C ARG A 326 -9.20 18.86 9.26
N MET A 327 -8.30 19.45 8.48
CA MET A 327 -6.85 19.32 8.63
C MET A 327 -6.17 20.65 8.32
N GLU A 328 -5.07 20.95 8.98
CA GLU A 328 -4.22 22.11 8.70
C GLU A 328 -2.89 21.67 8.08
N PRO A 329 -2.21 22.53 7.31
CA PRO A 329 -0.82 22.28 6.94
C PRO A 329 0.04 22.02 8.17
N TYR A 330 0.92 21.03 8.10
CA TYR A 330 1.72 20.62 9.23
C TYR A 330 2.68 21.72 9.66
N VAL A 331 2.62 22.07 10.95
CA VAL A 331 3.57 22.94 11.63
C VAL A 331 4.17 22.17 12.80
N GLU A 332 5.48 22.25 12.99
CA GLU A 332 6.13 21.64 14.14
C GLU A 332 5.73 22.37 15.42
N ARG A 333 4.85 21.74 16.19
CA ARG A 333 4.54 22.18 17.55
C ARG A 333 5.77 21.93 18.39
N LYS A 334 6.44 22.99 18.83
CA LYS A 334 7.38 22.89 19.94
C LYS A 334 6.57 22.37 21.12
N ASN A 335 6.99 21.27 21.75
CA ASN A 335 6.41 20.85 23.01
C ASN A 335 6.56 22.06 23.96
N SER A 336 5.44 22.72 24.28
CA SER A 336 5.41 23.67 25.37
C SER A 336 5.70 22.86 26.63
N GLU A 337 6.83 23.15 27.27
CA GLU A 337 7.08 22.81 28.66
C GLU A 337 6.02 23.50 29.51
N ASP A 338 4.85 22.88 29.64
CA ASP A 338 3.83 23.23 30.62
C ASP A 338 3.11 21.94 31.02
N THR A 339 3.85 21.08 31.71
CA THR A 339 3.24 20.13 32.64
C THR A 339 3.38 20.77 34.01
N PRO A 340 2.30 21.24 34.66
CA PRO A 340 2.37 21.66 36.05
C PRO A 340 2.78 20.44 36.88
N ALA A 341 3.78 20.66 37.74
CA ALA A 341 4.28 19.66 38.70
C ALA A 341 3.21 19.21 39.71
#